data_AF-A0A6N8X1E0-F1
#
_entry.id   AF-A0A6N8X1E0-F1
#
_cell.length_a   1.000
_cell.length_b   1.000
_cell.length_c   1.000
_cell.angle_alpha   90.00
_cell.angle_beta   90.00
_cell.angle_gamma   90.00
#
_symmetry.space_group_name_H-M   'P 1'
#
loop_
_entity.id
_entity.type
_entity.pdbx_description
1 polymer ?
#
loop_
_entity_poly.entity_id
_entity_poly.type
_entity_poly.pdbx_seq_one_letter_code
_entity_poly.pdbx_strand_id
1 'polypeptide(L)'
;MTWWERWSFNTLHVTVAATGVVYFWMKYLLATDDPFAIVNHPWEPAMLTAHVIAAPFFIAFFGMVFRSHTFRKLYSPDPANRWTGWTSLVSFSIMAFSGYLIQAVTSALLLSVAIWTHVAASVVFLLGYTSHWLNGWRINRLPSGTRSVGAPAQVST
;
A
#
# COMPACT_ATOMS: atom_id res chain seq x y z
N MET A 1 6.45 -12.99 -9.11
CA MET A 1 5.57 -13.03 -7.94
C MET A 1 4.81 -14.34 -8.00
N THR A 2 4.98 -15.18 -6.99
CA THR A 2 4.24 -16.44 -6.87
C THR A 2 2.80 -16.17 -6.43
N TRP A 3 1.91 -17.16 -6.57
CA TRP A 3 0.53 -17.02 -6.11
C TRP A 3 0.44 -16.76 -4.60
N TRP A 4 1.25 -17.45 -3.80
CA TRP A 4 1.31 -17.27 -2.35
C TRP A 4 1.75 -15.87 -1.93
N GLU A 5 2.81 -15.34 -2.54
CA GLU A 5 3.25 -13.96 -2.30
C GLU A 5 2.11 -12.97 -2.58
N ARG A 6 1.38 -13.18 -3.68
CA ARG A 6 0.26 -12.31 -4.06
C ARG A 6 -0.89 -12.40 -3.07
N TRP A 7 -1.28 -13.61 -2.68
CA TRP A 7 -2.41 -13.79 -1.79
C TRP A 7 -2.11 -13.24 -0.40
N SER A 8 -0.96 -13.62 0.20
CA SER A 8 -0.56 -13.14 1.52
C SER A 8 -0.38 -11.62 1.56
N PHE A 9 0.24 -11.02 0.54
CA PHE A 9 0.41 -9.57 0.49
C PHE A 9 -0.94 -8.85 0.41
N ASN A 10 -1.87 -9.33 -0.42
CA ASN A 10 -3.20 -8.71 -0.54
C ASN A 10 -4.03 -8.88 0.73
N THR A 11 -3.97 -10.04 1.39
CA THR A 11 -4.67 -10.25 2.66
C THR A 11 -4.17 -9.28 3.72
N LEU A 12 -2.85 -9.19 3.92
CA LEU A 12 -2.25 -8.26 4.87
C LEU A 12 -2.54 -6.81 4.52
N HIS A 13 -2.47 -6.45 3.23
CA HIS A 13 -2.84 -5.13 2.73
C HIS A 13 -4.27 -4.75 3.13
N VAL A 14 -5.24 -5.62 2.85
CA VAL A 14 -6.65 -5.40 3.19
C VAL A 14 -6.86 -5.32 4.70
N THR A 15 -6.23 -6.20 5.48
CA THR A 15 -6.35 -6.20 6.94
C THR A 15 -5.80 -4.91 7.55
N VAL A 16 -4.60 -4.47 7.15
CA VAL A 16 -3.97 -3.24 7.64
C VAL A 16 -4.76 -2.01 7.19
N ALA A 17 -5.19 -1.97 5.92
CA ALA A 17 -5.99 -0.87 5.41
C ALA A 17 -7.34 -0.75 6.13
N ALA A 18 -8.07 -1.86 6.28
CA ALA A 18 -9.37 -1.86 6.94
C ALA A 18 -9.28 -1.42 8.40
N THR A 19 -8.35 -2.01 9.17
CA THR A 19 -8.15 -1.65 10.59
C THR A 19 -7.73 -0.18 10.74
N GLY A 20 -6.86 0.32 9.86
CA GLY A 20 -6.41 1.72 9.87
C GLY A 20 -7.50 2.72 9.52
N VAL A 21 -8.29 2.44 8.48
CA VAL A 21 -9.42 3.30 8.07
C VAL A 21 -10.51 3.33 9.13
N VAL A 22 -10.88 2.16 9.68
CA VAL A 22 -11.90 2.07 10.73
C VAL A 22 -11.43 2.77 12.00
N TYR A 23 -10.16 2.60 12.39
CA TYR A 23 -9.58 3.32 13.52
C TYR A 23 -9.61 4.85 13.28
N PHE A 24 -9.20 5.33 12.11
CA PHE A 24 -9.23 6.75 11.78
C PHE A 24 -10.66 7.32 11.85
N TRP A 25 -11.63 6.60 11.29
CA TRP A 25 -13.04 6.96 11.35
C TRP A 25 -13.51 7.09 12.81
N MET A 26 -13.24 6.09 13.65
CA MET A 26 -13.62 6.13 15.06
C MET A 26 -12.94 7.28 15.80
N LYS A 27 -11.65 7.52 15.55
CA LYS A 27 -10.87 8.52 16.29
C LYS A 27 -11.24 9.96 15.95
N TYR A 28 -11.50 10.25 14.68
CA TYR A 28 -11.61 11.63 14.19
C TYR A 28 -13.02 12.02 13.72
N LEU A 29 -13.88 11.05 13.39
CA LEU A 29 -15.17 11.31 12.74
C LEU A 29 -16.38 10.85 13.56
N LEU A 30 -16.20 10.00 14.57
CA LEU A 30 -17.24 9.69 15.55
C LEU A 30 -17.15 10.64 16.75
N ALA A 31 -18.28 11.27 17.07
CA ALA A 31 -18.45 12.04 18.29
C ALA A 31 -18.99 11.15 19.42
N THR A 32 -18.68 11.54 20.64
CA THR A 32 -19.18 10.93 21.87
C THR A 32 -19.93 11.98 22.68
N ASP A 33 -21.06 11.59 23.28
CA ASP A 33 -21.88 12.49 24.09
C ASP A 33 -21.25 12.77 25.46
N ASP A 34 -20.24 11.98 25.85
CA ASP A 34 -19.48 12.17 27.08
C ASP A 34 -18.30 13.14 26.86
N PRO A 35 -18.30 14.33 27.49
CA PRO A 35 -17.24 15.33 27.33
C PRO A 35 -15.89 14.89 27.91
N PHE A 36 -15.84 13.81 28.71
CA PHE A 36 -14.60 13.27 29.28
C PHE A 36 -14.16 11.96 28.63
N ALA A 37 -14.84 11.52 27.57
CA ALA A 37 -14.49 10.29 26.89
C ALA A 37 -13.13 10.39 26.19
N ILE A 38 -12.22 9.47 26.56
CA ILE A 38 -10.89 9.33 25.96
C ILE A 38 -10.97 8.59 24.61
N VAL A 39 -11.99 7.77 24.46
CA VAL A 39 -12.24 6.86 23.33
C VAL A 39 -13.64 7.16 22.81
N ASN A 40 -13.78 7.39 21.50
CA ASN A 40 -15.06 7.79 20.91
C ASN A 40 -15.97 6.59 20.61
N HIS A 41 -15.38 5.40 20.42
CA HIS A 41 -16.12 4.18 20.12
C HIS A 41 -15.50 2.95 20.82
N PRO A 42 -16.30 2.02 21.39
CA PRO A 42 -15.76 0.87 22.15
C PRO A 42 -14.74 0.01 21.39
N TRP A 43 -14.82 -0.03 20.06
CA TRP A 43 -13.91 -0.80 19.20
C TRP A 43 -12.66 -0.03 18.73
N GLU A 44 -12.53 1.27 19.04
CA GLU A 44 -11.35 2.07 18.66
C GLU A 44 -10.02 1.44 19.14
N PRO A 45 -9.90 0.97 20.41
CA PRO A 45 -8.66 0.32 20.86
C PRO A 45 -8.39 -1.00 20.14
N ALA A 46 -9.44 -1.80 19.90
CA ALA A 46 -9.31 -3.08 19.21
C ALA A 46 -8.82 -2.91 17.75
N MET A 47 -9.31 -1.87 17.06
CA MET A 47 -8.88 -1.56 15.69
C MET A 47 -7.43 -1.09 15.65
N LEU A 48 -7.01 -0.25 16.60
CA LEU A 48 -5.61 0.16 16.74
C LEU A 48 -4.70 -1.04 17.00
N THR A 49 -5.05 -1.89 17.96
CA THR A 49 -4.28 -3.09 18.29
C THR A 49 -4.16 -4.03 17.09
N ALA A 50 -5.25 -4.29 16.38
CA ALA A 50 -5.24 -5.13 15.18
C ALA A 50 -4.34 -4.53 14.09
N HIS A 51 -4.39 -3.22 13.88
CA HIS A 51 -3.54 -2.52 12.91
C HIS A 51 -2.06 -2.65 13.25
N VAL A 52 -1.68 -2.36 14.50
CA VAL A 52 -0.29 -2.39 14.97
C VAL A 52 0.27 -3.82 14.97
N ILE A 53 -0.53 -4.84 15.28
CA ILE A 53 -0.11 -6.23 15.21
C ILE A 53 0.07 -6.70 13.75
N ALA A 54 -0.82 -6.32 12.85
CA ALA A 54 -0.76 -6.74 11.45
C ALA A 54 0.35 -6.03 10.65
N ALA A 55 0.67 -4.78 11.00
CA ALA A 55 1.60 -3.94 10.24
C ALA A 55 3.02 -4.52 10.09
N PRO A 56 3.69 -5.09 11.13
CA PRO A 56 5.01 -5.72 10.99
C PRO A 56 5.02 -6.87 9.97
N PHE A 57 3.99 -7.71 9.97
CA PHE A 57 3.86 -8.79 8.98
C PHE A 57 3.70 -8.22 7.57
N PHE A 58 2.91 -7.16 7.42
CA PHE A 58 2.74 -6.50 6.13
C PHE A 58 4.05 -5.90 5.61
N ILE A 59 4.85 -5.28 6.48
CA ILE A 59 6.18 -4.75 6.15
C ILE A 59 7.15 -5.89 5.75
N ALA A 60 7.15 -7.00 6.48
CA ALA A 60 7.99 -8.15 6.14
C ALA A 60 7.63 -8.74 4.77
N PHE A 61 6.33 -8.92 4.49
CA PHE A 61 5.85 -9.39 3.19
C PHE A 61 6.13 -8.40 2.06
N PHE A 62 6.05 -7.09 2.33
CA PHE A 62 6.50 -6.08 1.39
C PHE A 62 7.97 -6.25 1.04
N GLY A 63 8.85 -6.49 2.02
CA GLY A 63 10.28 -6.75 1.79
C GLY A 63 10.53 -8.00 0.93
N MET A 64 9.75 -9.07 1.15
CA MET A 64 9.84 -10.29 0.33
C MET A 64 9.42 -10.02 -1.13
N VAL A 65 8.27 -9.37 -1.33
CA VAL A 65 7.77 -8.99 -2.68
C VAL A 65 8.73 -7.99 -3.34
N PHE A 66 9.34 -7.09 -2.55
CA PHE A 66 10.33 -6.16 -3.05
C PHE A 66 11.51 -6.90 -3.68
N ARG A 67 12.05 -7.92 -2.99
CA ARG A 67 13.15 -8.75 -3.49
C ARG A 67 12.76 -9.59 -4.70
N SER A 68 11.60 -10.24 -4.68
CA SER A 68 11.21 -11.22 -5.72
C SER A 68 10.57 -10.60 -6.97
N HIS A 69 9.94 -9.43 -6.83
CA HIS A 69 9.18 -8.78 -7.90
C HIS A 69 9.67 -7.36 -8.20
N THR A 70 9.68 -6.48 -7.20
CA THR A 70 9.94 -5.04 -7.42
C THR A 70 11.35 -4.80 -7.93
N PHE A 71 12.36 -5.43 -7.30
CA PHE A 71 13.76 -5.27 -7.68
C PHE A 71 13.98 -5.66 -9.15
N ARG A 72 13.49 -6.82 -9.59
CA ARG A 72 13.57 -7.25 -10.99
C ARG A 72 12.88 -6.29 -11.95
N LYS A 73 11.74 -5.70 -11.54
CA LYS A 73 11.01 -4.72 -12.37
C LYS A 73 11.69 -3.35 -12.42
N LEU A 74 12.42 -2.94 -11.39
CA LEU A 74 13.21 -1.70 -11.39
C LEU A 74 14.34 -1.70 -12.43
N TYR A 75 14.94 -2.86 -12.69
CA TYR A 75 15.98 -3.03 -13.74
C TYR A 75 15.42 -3.41 -15.12
N SER A 76 14.09 -3.57 -15.24
CA SER A 76 13.49 -3.93 -16.52
C SER A 76 13.25 -2.68 -17.37
N PRO A 77 13.61 -2.70 -18.67
CA PRO A 77 13.32 -1.59 -19.58
C PRO A 77 11.84 -1.46 -19.96
N ASP A 78 10.99 -2.42 -19.55
CA ASP A 78 9.56 -2.43 -19.84
C ASP A 78 8.84 -1.28 -19.09
N PRO A 79 8.30 -0.27 -19.80
CA PRO A 79 7.65 0.86 -19.14
C PRO A 79 6.25 0.53 -18.60
N ALA A 80 5.70 -0.65 -18.92
CA ALA A 80 4.35 -1.01 -18.53
C ALA A 80 4.18 -1.03 -17.00
N ASN A 81 3.18 -0.29 -16.51
CA ASN A 81 2.80 -0.23 -15.09
C ASN A 81 3.89 0.31 -14.13
N ARG A 82 4.92 1.02 -14.63
CA ARG A 82 6.04 1.51 -13.82
C ARG A 82 5.65 2.62 -12.84
N TRP A 83 4.80 3.55 -13.28
CA TRP A 83 4.45 4.74 -12.50
C TRP A 83 3.69 4.39 -11.23
N THR A 84 2.65 3.56 -11.37
CA THR A 84 1.88 3.03 -10.23
C THR A 84 2.73 2.15 -9.31
N GLY A 85 3.71 1.43 -9.86
CA GLY A 85 4.68 0.65 -9.07
C GLY A 85 5.59 1.54 -8.22
N TRP A 86 6.14 2.61 -8.81
CA TRP A 86 6.94 3.60 -8.10
C TRP A 86 6.14 4.36 -7.04
N THR A 87 4.94 4.82 -7.39
CA THR A 87 4.03 5.45 -6.43
C THR A 87 3.78 4.54 -5.24
N SER A 88 3.50 3.25 -5.47
CA SER A 88 3.28 2.27 -4.40
C SER A 88 4.53 2.05 -3.55
N LEU A 89 5.71 1.94 -4.16
CA LEU A 89 6.98 1.74 -3.43
C LEU A 89 7.30 2.92 -2.51
N VAL A 90 7.26 4.14 -3.05
CA VAL A 90 7.61 5.36 -2.30
C VAL A 90 6.60 5.62 -1.19
N SER A 91 5.30 5.58 -1.51
CA SER A 91 4.25 5.82 -0.51
C SER A 91 4.27 4.77 0.60
N PHE A 92 4.48 3.49 0.29
CA PHE A 92 4.63 2.45 1.30
C PHE A 92 5.81 2.73 2.24
N SER A 93 6.94 3.15 1.68
CA SER A 93 8.17 3.40 2.45
C SER A 93 7.97 4.58 3.42
N ILE A 94 7.34 5.67 2.95
CA ILE A 94 6.99 6.82 3.79
C ILE A 94 5.97 6.42 4.86
N MET A 95 4.94 5.65 4.50
CA MET A 95 3.91 5.15 5.41
C MET A 95 4.54 4.29 6.52
N ALA A 96 5.37 3.30 6.18
CA ALA A 96 6.00 2.41 7.15
C ALA A 96 6.94 3.19 8.10
N PHE A 97 7.75 4.10 7.56
CA PHE A 97 8.67 4.91 8.35
C PHE A 97 7.94 5.86 9.31
N SER A 98 6.94 6.59 8.81
CA SER A 98 6.12 7.48 9.66
C SER A 98 5.34 6.70 10.72
N GLY A 99 4.89 5.47 10.43
CA GLY A 99 4.25 4.59 11.41
C GLY A 99 5.19 4.22 12.57
N TYR A 100 6.48 3.99 12.28
CA TYR A 100 7.49 3.80 13.32
C TYR A 100 7.72 5.09 14.14
N LEU A 101 7.79 6.25 13.47
CA LEU A 101 7.97 7.53 14.16
C LEU A 101 6.85 7.81 15.16
N ILE A 102 5.60 7.50 14.83
CA ILE A 102 4.45 7.66 15.75
C ILE A 102 4.68 6.93 17.09
N GLN A 103 5.40 5.81 17.08
CA GLN A 103 5.70 5.03 18.29
C GLN A 103 6.92 5.53 19.07
N ALA A 104 7.82 6.27 18.42
CA ALA A 104 9.14 6.61 18.96
C ALA A 104 9.29 8.08 19.38
N VAL A 105 8.54 9.00 18.77
CA VAL A 105 8.67 10.44 19.05
C VAL A 105 7.82 10.86 20.24
N THR A 106 8.35 11.75 21.07
CA THR A 106 7.67 12.29 22.26
C THR A 106 7.24 13.75 22.11
N SER A 107 7.79 14.46 21.11
CA SER A 107 7.40 15.85 20.80
C SER A 107 6.03 15.89 20.14
N ALA A 108 5.12 16.72 20.66
CA ALA A 108 3.76 16.88 20.14
C ALA A 108 3.74 17.32 18.66
N LEU A 109 4.65 18.21 18.26
CA LEU A 109 4.77 18.66 16.87
C LEU A 109 5.19 17.49 15.97
N LEU A 110 6.24 16.75 16.36
CA LEU A 110 6.73 15.62 15.56
C LEU A 110 5.70 14.49 15.48
N LEU A 111 4.95 14.23 16.55
CA LEU A 111 3.87 13.26 16.56
C LEU A 111 2.76 13.65 15.58
N SER A 112 2.30 14.90 15.60
CA SER A 112 1.28 15.38 14.67
C SER A 112 1.74 15.28 13.21
N VAL A 113 2.97 15.72 12.92
CA VAL A 113 3.55 15.60 11.58
C VAL A 113 3.65 14.13 11.14
N ALA A 114 4.10 13.23 12.03
CA ALA A 114 4.20 11.81 11.73
C ALA A 114 2.83 11.18 11.45
N ILE A 115 1.79 11.51 12.24
CA ILE A 115 0.41 11.03 12.04
C ILE A 115 -0.10 11.47 10.67
N TRP A 116 -0.03 12.76 10.34
CA TRP A 116 -0.56 13.25 9.07
C TRP A 116 0.24 12.76 7.86
N THR A 117 1.56 12.63 8.00
CA THR A 117 2.41 12.00 6.98
C THR A 117 2.01 10.55 6.75
N HIS A 118 1.77 9.79 7.83
CA HIS A 118 1.35 8.40 7.76
C HIS A 118 0.00 8.26 7.07
N VAL A 119 -0.99 9.06 7.45
CA VAL A 119 -2.34 9.05 6.86
C VAL A 119 -2.28 9.42 5.37
N ALA A 120 -1.59 10.51 5.01
CA ALA A 120 -1.48 10.94 3.61
C ALA A 120 -0.76 9.89 2.74
N ALA A 121 0.36 9.34 3.23
CA ALA A 121 1.07 8.28 2.54
C ALA A 121 0.23 7.01 2.41
N SER A 122 -0.59 6.68 3.41
CA SER A 122 -1.51 5.54 3.38
C SER A 122 -2.56 5.69 2.28
N VAL A 123 -3.16 6.87 2.12
CA VAL A 123 -4.15 7.14 1.06
C VAL A 123 -3.50 7.00 -0.32
N VAL A 124 -2.31 7.61 -0.50
CA VAL A 124 -1.57 7.49 -1.77
C VAL A 124 -1.21 6.05 -2.07
N PHE A 125 -0.79 5.29 -1.06
CA PHE A 125 -0.45 3.88 -1.21
C PHE A 125 -1.66 3.03 -1.57
N LEU A 126 -2.80 3.22 -0.88
CA LEU A 126 -4.04 2.47 -1.13
C LEU A 126 -4.51 2.65 -2.58
N LEU A 127 -4.55 3.90 -3.05
CA LEU A 127 -4.96 4.22 -4.42
C LEU A 127 -3.92 3.77 -5.46
N GLY A 128 -2.63 4.00 -5.18
CA GLY A 128 -1.53 3.63 -6.04
C GLY A 128 -1.41 2.12 -6.24
N TYR A 129 -1.48 1.36 -5.15
CA TYR A 129 -1.41 -0.10 -5.17
C TYR A 129 -2.64 -0.71 -5.84
N THR A 130 -3.85 -0.23 -5.52
CA THR A 130 -5.09 -0.67 -6.19
C THR A 130 -5.00 -0.45 -7.69
N SER A 131 -4.53 0.72 -8.12
CA SER A 131 -4.31 1.04 -9.54
C SER A 131 -3.24 0.14 -10.16
N HIS A 132 -2.13 -0.12 -9.45
CA HIS A 132 -1.07 -1.02 -9.89
C HIS A 132 -1.60 -2.45 -10.11
N TRP A 133 -2.39 -2.96 -9.17
CA TRP A 133 -3.01 -4.29 -9.25
C TRP A 133 -4.02 -4.40 -10.39
N LEU A 134 -4.91 -3.41 -10.53
CA LEU A 134 -5.90 -3.36 -11.62
C LEU A 134 -5.22 -3.29 -12.99
N ASN A 135 -4.21 -2.44 -13.15
CA ASN A 135 -3.48 -2.31 -14.40
C ASN A 135 -2.71 -3.61 -14.74
N GLY A 136 -2.07 -4.24 -13.76
CA GLY A 136 -1.41 -5.53 -13.95
C GLY A 136 -2.38 -6.63 -14.38
N TRP A 137 -3.57 -6.66 -13.78
CA TRP A 137 -4.64 -7.60 -14.18
C TRP A 137 -5.14 -7.33 -15.59
N ARG A 138 -5.35 -6.06 -15.98
CA ARG A 138 -5.75 -5.66 -17.34
C ARG A 138 -4.71 -6.08 -18.37
N ILE A 139 -3.44 -5.77 -18.14
CA ILE A 139 -2.33 -6.09 -19.06
C ILE A 139 -2.22 -7.60 -19.27
N ASN A 140 -2.36 -8.40 -18.21
CA ASN A 140 -2.28 -9.87 -18.30
C ASN A 140 -3.48 -10.51 -19.01
N ARG A 141 -4.60 -9.79 -19.18
CA ARG A 141 -5.80 -10.25 -19.89
C ARG A 141 -5.85 -9.80 -21.35
N LEU A 142 -4.96 -8.91 -21.78
CA LEU A 142 -4.89 -8.53 -23.19
C LEU A 142 -4.33 -9.71 -24.01
N PRO A 143 -4.99 -10.14 -25.09
CA PRO A 143 -4.50 -11.20 -25.96
C PRO A 143 -3.09 -10.86 -26.47
N SER A 144 -2.18 -11.84 -26.46
CA SER A 144 -0.79 -11.70 -26.88
C SER A 144 -0.58 -11.24 -28.35
N GLY A 145 -1.66 -11.09 -29.13
CA GLY A 145 -1.64 -10.88 -30.57
C GLY A 145 -1.47 -9.43 -31.07
N THR A 146 -1.37 -8.41 -30.22
CA THR A 146 -1.22 -7.01 -30.66
C THR A 146 0.22 -6.46 -30.57
N ARG A 147 1.21 -7.30 -30.21
CA ARG A 147 2.64 -6.93 -30.26
C ARG A 147 3.33 -7.28 -31.59
N SER A 148 2.57 -7.40 -32.68
CA SER A 148 3.10 -7.61 -34.03
C SER A 148 2.72 -6.45 -34.95
N VAL A 149 3.21 -5.24 -34.64
CA VAL A 149 3.26 -4.15 -35.63
C VAL A 149 4.70 -3.69 -35.68
N GLY A 150 5.46 -4.27 -36.61
CA GLY A 150 6.88 -3.96 -36.81
C GLY A 150 7.76 -5.12 -37.27
N ALA A 151 7.23 -6.09 -38.01
CA ALA A 151 8.10 -6.93 -38.84
C ALA A 151 8.30 -6.18 -40.18
N PRO A 152 9.52 -5.80 -40.57
CA PRO A 152 9.76 -5.18 -41.87
C PRO A 152 9.36 -6.18 -42.97
N ALA A 153 8.59 -5.70 -43.93
CA ALA A 153 8.20 -6.47 -45.10
C ALA A 153 9.46 -7.02 -45.78
N GLN A 154 9.64 -8.34 -45.77
CA GLN A 154 10.60 -8.97 -46.66
C GLN A 154 10.04 -8.90 -48.07
N VAL A 155 10.66 -8.05 -48.89
CA VAL A 155 10.48 -8.05 -50.34
C VAL A 155 11.33 -9.19 -50.89
N SER A 156 10.67 -10.27 -51.31
CA SER A 156 11.29 -11.30 -52.14
C SER A 156 11.40 -10.79 -53.58
N THR A 157 12.63 -10.86 -54.09
CA THR A 157 13.14 -10.83 -55.48
C THR A 157 12.14 -10.69 -56.62
#